data_AF-A0A6G0Y4N5-F1
#
_entry.id   AF-A0A6G0Y4N5-F1
#
_cell.length_a   1.000
_cell.length_b   1.000
_cell.length_c   1.000
_cell.angle_alpha   90.00
_cell.angle_beta   90.00
_cell.angle_gamma   90.00
#
_symmetry.space_group_name_H-M   'P 1'
#
loop_
_entity.id
_entity.type
_entity.pdbx_description
1 polymer ?
#
loop_
_entity_poly.entity_id
_entity_poly.type
_entity_poly.pdbx_seq_one_letter_code
_entity_poly.pdbx_strand_id
1 'polypeptide(L)'
;LDFSCPSHWTLLYNSNQHGIGSNRFLHHVLSYRGPTLTFLRGDEGVLFCMGGTSEWRESHQYWGGDDTIILQLLPHYKVINRGPKSMYLNTSIRGYPKGIRAGNDPRKPSIEVDDSFQHVTHCGIPYKLESVEVWGCGSPKNREVQLDIKNWQIKEAEKNRKLKMTSKEWLDHPDRYLLELAGRQTYSTS
;
A
#
# COMPACT_ATOMS: atom_id res chain seq x y z
N LEU A 1 17.79 1.30 31.12
CA LEU A 1 16.69 1.20 30.14
C LEU A 1 17.28 0.54 28.91
N ASP A 2 17.21 -0.79 28.83
CA ASP A 2 17.55 -1.50 27.60
C ASP A 2 16.48 -1.13 26.57
N PHE A 3 16.79 -0.15 25.73
CA PHE A 3 16.04 0.10 24.51
C PHE A 3 16.37 -1.03 23.55
N SER A 4 15.88 -2.24 23.83
CA SER A 4 15.83 -3.30 22.82
C SER A 4 14.86 -2.80 21.75
N CYS A 5 15.40 -2.08 20.75
CA CYS A 5 14.65 -1.86 19.52
C CYS A 5 14.18 -3.24 19.08
N PRO A 6 12.89 -3.44 18.81
CA PRO A 6 12.43 -4.78 18.53
C PRO A 6 13.08 -5.23 17.22
N SER A 7 14.04 -6.16 17.31
CA SER A 7 14.87 -6.62 16.18
C SER A 7 14.08 -7.24 15.03
N HIS A 8 12.78 -7.45 15.25
CA HIS A 8 11.84 -8.00 14.30
C HIS A 8 11.09 -6.95 13.46
N TRP A 9 11.21 -5.66 13.79
CA TRP A 9 10.57 -4.61 12.99
C TRP A 9 11.17 -4.58 11.59
N THR A 10 10.30 -4.59 10.60
CA THR A 10 10.70 -4.67 9.20
C THR A 10 10.13 -3.48 8.45
N LEU A 11 10.99 -2.73 7.75
CA LEU A 11 10.55 -1.67 6.87
C LEU A 11 9.80 -2.29 5.68
N LEU A 12 8.50 -2.01 5.59
CA LEU A 12 7.63 -2.50 4.52
C LEU A 12 7.71 -1.59 3.31
N TYR A 13 7.60 -0.28 3.54
CA TYR A 13 7.57 0.75 2.51
C TYR A 13 8.28 2.01 3.00
N ASN A 14 9.11 2.62 2.15
CA ASN A 14 9.66 3.96 2.34
C ASN A 14 9.55 4.70 1.00
N SER A 15 8.83 5.82 0.97
CA SER A 15 8.64 6.61 -0.25
C SER A 15 9.95 7.17 -0.82
N ASN A 16 10.96 7.43 0.03
CA ASN A 16 12.27 7.94 -0.40
C ASN A 16 13.07 6.87 -1.17
N GLN A 17 12.81 5.58 -0.89
CA GLN A 17 13.50 4.47 -1.56
C GLN A 17 12.68 3.89 -2.73
N HIS A 18 11.36 3.77 -2.55
CA HIS A 18 10.48 3.08 -3.50
C HIS A 18 9.71 4.03 -4.43
N GLY A 19 9.82 5.34 -4.20
CA GLY A 19 9.01 6.37 -4.86
C GLY A 19 7.66 6.57 -4.19
N ILE A 20 7.16 7.80 -4.26
CA ILE A 20 5.86 8.20 -3.73
C ILE A 20 4.73 7.80 -4.70
N GLY A 21 3.63 7.25 -4.19
CA GLY A 21 2.46 6.91 -4.99
C GLY A 21 1.67 5.72 -4.46
N SER A 22 0.35 5.74 -4.70
CA SER A 22 -0.60 4.74 -4.21
C SER A 22 -0.23 3.30 -4.64
N ASN A 23 0.04 3.06 -5.92
CA ASN A 23 0.42 1.73 -6.41
C ASN A 23 1.68 1.17 -5.73
N ARG A 24 2.68 2.02 -5.46
CA ARG A 24 3.91 1.62 -4.78
C ARG A 24 3.62 1.28 -3.32
N PHE A 25 2.81 2.10 -2.64
CA PHE A 25 2.36 1.82 -1.29
C PHE A 25 1.62 0.47 -1.21
N LEU A 26 0.62 0.25 -2.05
CA LEU A 26 -0.19 -0.97 -2.06
C LEU A 26 0.68 -2.23 -2.27
N HIS A 27 1.56 -2.19 -3.27
CA HIS A 27 2.45 -3.30 -3.60
C HIS A 27 3.33 -3.75 -2.42
N HIS A 28 3.79 -2.81 -1.61
CA HIS A 28 4.70 -3.10 -0.50
C HIS A 28 3.98 -3.46 0.80
N VAL A 29 2.77 -2.93 1.01
CA VAL A 29 2.10 -2.95 2.32
C VAL A 29 0.99 -3.99 2.40
N LEU A 30 0.20 -4.22 1.35
CA LEU A 30 -1.00 -5.10 1.42
C LEU A 30 -0.69 -6.58 1.67
N SER A 31 0.52 -7.05 1.31
CA SER A 31 0.92 -8.45 1.54
C SER A 31 1.26 -8.74 3.00
N TYR A 32 1.42 -7.71 3.83
CA TYR A 32 1.79 -7.87 5.23
C TYR A 32 0.57 -8.16 6.12
N ARG A 33 0.55 -9.36 6.73
CA ARG A 33 -0.54 -9.84 7.58
C ARG A 33 -0.24 -9.63 9.07
N GLY A 34 -0.18 -8.37 9.51
CA GLY A 34 0.09 -8.07 10.91
C GLY A 34 0.00 -6.59 11.28
N PRO A 35 0.37 -6.25 12.53
CA PRO A 35 0.38 -4.88 13.02
C PRO A 35 1.40 -4.01 12.29
N THR A 36 1.04 -2.77 11.98
CA THR A 36 1.91 -1.84 11.27
C THR A 36 1.95 -0.47 11.94
N LEU A 37 3.10 0.18 11.88
CA LEU A 37 3.27 1.60 12.15
C LEU A 37 3.51 2.35 10.83
N THR A 38 2.62 3.28 10.50
CA THR A 38 2.74 4.14 9.32
C THR A 38 3.06 5.55 9.76
N PHE A 39 4.14 6.11 9.26
CA PHE A 39 4.55 7.50 9.47
C PHE A 39 4.25 8.31 8.21
N LEU A 40 3.65 9.49 8.39
CA LEU A 40 3.32 10.43 7.34
C LEU A 40 4.00 11.76 7.70
N ARG A 41 5.02 12.14 6.94
CA ARG A 41 5.72 13.41 7.09
C ARG A 41 5.17 14.41 6.08
N GLY A 42 4.59 15.49 6.59
CA GLY A 42 4.22 16.64 5.78
C GLY A 42 5.32 17.70 5.81
N ASP A 43 5.20 18.70 4.94
CA ASP A 43 5.94 19.95 5.02
C ASP A 43 5.63 20.69 6.34
N GLU A 44 6.35 21.79 6.59
CA GLU A 44 6.24 22.55 7.85
C GLU A 44 6.58 21.72 9.11
N GLY A 45 7.28 20.59 8.93
CA GLY A 45 7.78 19.75 10.02
C GLY A 45 6.72 18.91 10.73
N VAL A 46 5.53 18.75 10.14
CA VAL A 46 4.49 17.90 10.73
C VAL A 46 4.80 16.41 10.53
N LEU A 47 4.59 15.62 11.58
CA LEU A 47 4.76 14.17 11.53
C LEU A 47 3.59 13.50 12.21
N PHE A 48 2.89 12.66 11.45
CA PHE A 48 1.81 11.83 11.95
C PHE A 48 2.21 10.37 11.98
N CYS A 49 1.60 9.61 12.88
CA CYS A 49 1.80 8.17 13.00
C CYS A 49 0.45 7.46 13.14
N MET A 50 0.26 6.38 12.41
CA MET A 50 -0.87 5.47 12.51
C MET A 50 -0.37 4.10 12.97
N GLY A 51 -0.78 3.67 14.15
CA GLY A 51 -0.55 2.31 14.64
C GLY A 51 -1.77 1.45 14.40
N GLY A 52 -1.70 0.57 13.40
CA GLY A 52 -2.73 -0.42 13.10
C GLY A 52 -2.39 -1.76 13.73
N THR A 53 -3.37 -2.42 14.35
CA THR A 53 -3.21 -3.78 14.92
C THR A 53 -3.56 -4.90 13.93
N SER A 54 -4.02 -4.55 12.74
CA SER A 54 -4.42 -5.49 11.69
C SER A 54 -3.77 -5.12 10.36
N GLU A 55 -3.80 -6.05 9.41
CA GLU A 55 -3.29 -5.79 8.06
C GLU A 55 -3.95 -4.59 7.37
N TRP A 56 -3.19 -3.99 6.46
CA TRP A 56 -3.75 -3.07 5.49
C TRP A 56 -4.62 -3.83 4.48
N ARG A 57 -5.76 -3.25 4.15
CA ARG A 57 -6.69 -3.77 3.15
C ARG A 57 -7.34 -2.60 2.41
N GLU A 58 -7.68 -2.81 1.15
CA GLU A 58 -8.60 -1.89 0.48
C GLU A 58 -10.03 -2.16 0.99
N SER A 59 -10.76 -1.09 1.29
CA SER A 59 -12.12 -1.19 1.82
C SER A 59 -12.89 0.11 1.58
N HIS A 60 -14.20 -0.01 1.38
CA HIS A 60 -15.12 1.14 1.39
C HIS A 60 -15.59 1.52 2.81
N GLN A 61 -15.24 0.70 3.81
CA GLN A 61 -15.56 0.92 5.22
C GLN A 61 -14.27 1.04 6.04
N TYR A 62 -14.33 1.85 7.09
CA TYR A 62 -13.24 1.96 8.05
C TYR A 62 -13.06 0.66 8.84
N TRP A 63 -11.81 0.29 9.12
CA TRP A 63 -11.42 -0.87 9.90
C TRP A 63 -10.37 -0.52 10.95
N GLY A 64 -9.90 -1.53 11.69
CA GLY A 64 -8.93 -1.40 12.78
C GLY A 64 -9.54 -1.88 14.08
N GLY A 65 -8.75 -2.58 14.89
CA GLY A 65 -9.17 -3.07 16.21
C GLY A 65 -9.08 -1.99 17.29
N ASP A 66 -9.48 -2.34 18.52
CA ASP A 66 -9.61 -1.39 19.64
C ASP A 66 -8.30 -0.69 20.02
N ASP A 67 -7.16 -1.35 19.79
CA ASP A 67 -5.82 -0.81 20.03
C ASP A 67 -5.24 -0.03 18.85
N THR A 68 -6.04 0.27 17.83
CA THR A 68 -5.62 1.17 16.75
C THR A 68 -5.45 2.57 17.31
N ILE A 69 -4.34 3.23 16.96
CA ILE A 69 -3.98 4.54 17.47
C ILE A 69 -3.51 5.46 16.35
N ILE A 70 -3.87 6.73 16.45
CA ILE A 70 -3.46 7.79 15.53
C ILE A 70 -2.86 8.91 16.37
N LEU A 71 -1.63 9.29 16.01
CA LEU A 71 -0.80 10.22 16.75
C LEU A 71 -0.33 11.34 15.83
N GLN A 72 -0.23 12.53 16.39
CA GLN A 72 0.69 13.55 15.93
C GLN A 72 1.95 13.45 16.78
N LEU A 73 3.11 13.33 16.14
CA LEU A 73 4.41 13.29 16.80
C LEU A 73 5.09 14.65 16.77
N LEU A 74 4.96 15.38 15.67
CA LEU A 74 5.53 16.71 15.48
C LEU A 74 4.49 17.71 14.94
N PRO A 75 4.63 19.01 15.23
CA PRO A 75 5.63 19.59 16.15
C PRO A 75 5.32 19.32 17.64
N HIS A 76 4.09 18.95 17.96
CA HIS A 76 3.66 18.61 19.32
C HIS A 76 3.13 17.19 19.36
N TYR A 77 3.53 16.43 20.38
CA TYR A 77 3.00 15.11 20.62
C TYR A 77 1.52 15.20 21.06
N LYS A 78 0.65 14.53 20.32
CA LYS A 78 -0.79 14.47 20.62
C LYS A 78 -1.38 13.14 20.15
N VAL A 79 -2.11 12.47 21.03
CA VAL A 79 -2.99 11.36 20.62
C VAL A 79 -4.21 11.97 19.95
N ILE A 80 -4.32 11.80 18.63
CA ILE A 80 -5.44 12.33 17.86
C ILE A 80 -6.67 11.44 18.06
N ASN A 81 -6.46 10.12 18.01
CA ASN A 81 -7.53 9.15 18.12
C ASN A 81 -7.00 7.80 18.61
N ARG A 82 -7.83 7.06 19.34
CA ARG A 82 -7.62 5.66 19.70
C ARG A 82 -8.96 4.95 19.66
N GLY A 83 -8.99 3.77 19.06
CA GLY A 83 -10.18 2.93 19.03
C GLY A 83 -10.41 2.23 17.69
N PRO A 84 -11.45 1.38 17.63
CA PRO A 84 -11.75 0.59 16.46
C PRO A 84 -12.22 1.47 15.29
N LYS A 85 -12.19 0.91 14.07
CA LYS A 85 -12.68 1.59 12.85
C LYS A 85 -12.01 2.94 12.60
N SER A 86 -10.73 3.05 12.90
CA SER A 86 -9.94 4.28 12.77
C SER A 86 -9.14 4.37 11.47
N MET A 87 -8.99 3.29 10.70
CA MET A 87 -8.20 3.28 9.46
C MET A 87 -9.07 3.07 8.22
N TYR A 88 -8.66 3.70 7.12
CA TYR A 88 -9.32 3.61 5.83
C TYR A 88 -8.30 3.72 4.70
N LEU A 89 -8.51 2.97 3.62
CA LEU A 89 -7.72 2.94 2.39
C LEU A 89 -8.62 2.50 1.26
N ASN A 90 -8.68 3.32 0.23
CA ASN A 90 -9.35 2.99 -1.01
C ASN A 90 -8.63 3.68 -2.16
N THR A 91 -8.28 2.95 -3.21
CA THR A 91 -7.68 3.55 -4.42
C THR A 91 -8.52 3.28 -5.67
N SER A 92 -9.34 2.23 -5.62
CA SER A 92 -10.01 1.65 -6.78
C SER A 92 -11.54 1.80 -6.77
N ILE A 93 -12.18 1.79 -5.60
CA ILE A 93 -13.63 1.75 -5.47
C ILE A 93 -14.21 3.14 -5.79
N ARG A 94 -15.02 3.21 -6.85
CA ARG A 94 -15.69 4.44 -7.31
C ARG A 94 -16.82 4.85 -6.36
N GLY A 95 -17.09 6.14 -6.26
CA GLY A 95 -18.13 6.70 -5.39
C GLY A 95 -17.76 6.79 -3.91
N TYR A 96 -16.58 6.29 -3.53
CA TYR A 96 -16.02 6.41 -2.20
C TYR A 96 -14.75 7.26 -2.23
N PRO A 97 -14.40 7.91 -1.10
CA PRO A 97 -13.17 8.66 -1.00
C PRO A 97 -11.94 7.84 -1.36
N LYS A 98 -10.96 8.47 -2.00
CA LYS A 98 -9.72 7.82 -2.40
C LYS A 98 -8.53 8.28 -1.56
N GLY A 99 -7.54 7.41 -1.45
CA GLY A 99 -6.35 7.61 -0.63
C GLY A 99 -6.47 6.94 0.74
N ILE A 100 -5.69 7.44 1.70
CA ILE A 100 -5.65 6.95 3.09
C ILE A 100 -6.45 7.90 3.97
N ARG A 101 -7.26 7.37 4.88
CA ARG A 101 -7.89 8.19 5.92
C ARG A 101 -7.71 7.57 7.29
N ALA A 102 -7.62 8.42 8.29
CA ALA A 102 -7.49 8.03 9.68
C ALA A 102 -8.40 8.88 10.58
N GLY A 103 -9.18 8.25 11.45
CA GLY A 103 -10.10 8.92 12.37
C GLY A 103 -11.37 8.11 12.64
N ASN A 104 -12.09 8.44 13.73
CA ASN A 104 -13.33 7.76 14.10
C ASN A 104 -14.55 8.25 13.31
N ASP A 105 -14.53 9.49 12.80
CA ASP A 105 -15.64 10.07 12.03
C ASP A 105 -15.32 10.02 10.53
N PRO A 106 -16.04 9.19 9.74
CA PRO A 106 -15.85 9.12 8.29
C PRO A 106 -16.12 10.42 7.54
N ARG A 107 -16.97 11.30 8.11
CA ARG A 107 -17.33 12.60 7.49
C ARG A 107 -16.26 13.66 7.76
N LYS A 108 -15.53 13.52 8.85
CA LYS A 108 -14.47 14.43 9.26
C LYS A 108 -13.24 13.62 9.71
N PRO A 109 -12.53 13.00 8.75
CA PRO A 109 -11.32 12.25 9.09
C PRO A 109 -10.30 13.17 9.75
N SER A 110 -9.57 12.64 10.71
CA SER A 110 -8.55 13.41 11.41
C SER A 110 -7.30 13.58 10.55
N ILE A 111 -6.97 12.58 9.73
CA ILE A 111 -5.89 12.61 8.75
C ILE A 111 -6.43 12.07 7.42
N GLU A 112 -6.08 12.73 6.33
CA GLU A 112 -6.42 12.28 4.98
C GLU A 112 -5.22 12.46 4.06
N VAL A 113 -4.77 11.37 3.43
CA VAL A 113 -3.81 11.41 2.32
C VAL A 113 -4.61 11.24 1.03
N ASP A 114 -4.34 12.08 0.06
CA ASP A 114 -5.05 12.07 -1.23
C ASP A 114 -4.66 10.88 -2.12
N ASP A 115 -5.43 10.63 -3.19
CA ASP A 115 -5.19 9.51 -4.13
C ASP A 115 -3.81 9.59 -4.81
N SER A 116 -3.29 10.82 -5.01
CA SER A 116 -1.99 11.03 -5.63
C SER A 116 -0.81 10.88 -4.67
N PHE A 117 -1.07 10.73 -3.35
CA PHE A 117 -0.05 10.69 -2.30
C PHE A 117 0.86 11.93 -2.35
N GLN A 118 0.30 13.10 -2.64
CA GLN A 118 1.05 14.36 -2.68
C GLN A 118 0.75 15.25 -1.49
N HIS A 119 -0.40 15.07 -0.85
CA HIS A 119 -0.82 15.90 0.27
C HIS A 119 -1.38 15.05 1.41
N VAL A 120 -1.06 15.45 2.63
CA VAL A 120 -1.71 14.98 3.84
C VAL A 120 -2.47 16.15 4.47
N THR A 121 -3.75 15.97 4.74
CA THR A 121 -4.61 16.97 5.36
C THR A 121 -4.87 16.58 6.80
N HIS A 122 -4.63 17.51 7.72
CA HIS A 122 -4.97 17.36 9.14
C HIS A 122 -5.80 18.54 9.62
N CYS A 123 -6.95 18.27 10.23
CA CYS A 123 -7.89 19.31 10.69
C CYS A 123 -8.29 20.34 9.61
N GLY A 124 -8.33 19.94 8.34
CA GLY A 124 -8.65 20.81 7.20
C GLY A 124 -7.48 21.62 6.64
N ILE A 125 -6.28 21.45 7.20
CA ILE A 125 -5.06 22.10 6.71
C ILE A 125 -4.30 21.09 5.84
N PRO A 126 -4.09 21.36 4.54
CA PRO A 126 -3.30 20.51 3.67
C PRO A 126 -1.80 20.80 3.87
N TYR A 127 -1.01 19.73 3.93
CA TYR A 127 0.45 19.73 3.99
C TYR A 127 0.97 18.94 2.80
N LYS A 128 2.02 19.41 2.14
CA LYS A 128 2.68 18.61 1.09
C LYS A 128 3.32 17.39 1.73
N LEU A 129 3.00 16.20 1.21
CA LEU A 129 3.55 14.95 1.71
C LEU A 129 5.01 14.82 1.26
N GLU A 130 5.94 14.86 2.21
CA GLU A 130 7.38 14.71 1.96
C GLU A 130 7.78 13.25 1.95
N SER A 131 7.32 12.48 2.93
CA SER A 131 7.63 11.06 3.00
C SER A 131 6.57 10.22 3.70
N VAL A 132 6.53 8.95 3.31
CA VAL A 132 5.70 7.90 3.90
C VAL A 132 6.59 6.72 4.24
N GLU A 133 6.52 6.28 5.48
CA GLU A 133 7.22 5.09 5.95
C GLU A 133 6.24 4.14 6.61
N VAL A 134 6.33 2.85 6.30
CA VAL A 134 5.49 1.82 6.91
C VAL A 134 6.40 0.73 7.45
N TRP A 135 6.22 0.42 8.73
CA TRP A 135 6.95 -0.58 9.48
C TRP A 135 6.00 -1.69 9.89
N GLY A 136 6.39 -2.94 9.65
CA GLY A 136 5.71 -4.13 10.14
C GLY A 136 6.23 -4.45 11.54
N CYS A 137 5.33 -4.50 12.51
CA CYS A 137 5.63 -4.67 13.94
C CYS A 137 5.17 -6.03 14.50
N GLY A 138 4.72 -6.93 13.62
CA GLY A 138 4.32 -8.29 13.98
C GLY A 138 5.50 -9.22 14.26
N SER A 139 5.17 -10.43 14.74
CA SER A 139 6.16 -11.43 15.16
C SER A 139 7.08 -11.89 14.02
N PRO A 140 8.26 -12.47 14.33
CA PRO A 140 9.16 -13.04 13.33
C PRO A 140 8.50 -14.04 12.37
N LYS A 141 7.48 -14.80 12.82
CA LYS A 141 6.70 -15.72 11.97
C LYS A 141 5.95 -14.98 10.85
N ASN A 142 5.43 -13.79 11.13
CA ASN A 142 4.74 -12.98 10.13
C ASN A 142 5.72 -12.48 9.05
N ARG A 143 7.00 -12.33 9.40
CA ARG A 143 8.07 -11.97 8.47
C ARG A 143 8.43 -13.13 7.54
N GLU A 144 8.51 -14.36 8.03
CA GLU A 144 8.73 -15.55 7.21
C GLU A 144 7.63 -15.72 6.16
N VAL A 145 6.36 -15.64 6.61
CA VAL A 145 5.19 -15.67 5.71
C VAL A 145 5.25 -14.54 4.67
N GLN A 146 5.67 -13.35 5.06
CA GLN A 146 5.84 -12.24 4.11
C GLN A 146 6.91 -12.53 3.05
N LEU A 147 8.07 -13.05 3.45
CA LEU A 147 9.15 -13.38 2.52
C LEU A 147 8.71 -14.46 1.55
N ASP A 148 7.99 -15.47 2.02
CA ASP A 148 7.44 -16.54 1.17
C ASP A 148 6.42 -16.01 0.17
N ILE A 149 5.50 -15.13 0.61
CA ILE A 149 4.54 -14.48 -0.29
C ILE A 149 5.26 -13.65 -1.35
N LYS A 150 6.26 -12.83 -0.98
CA LYS A 150 7.03 -12.02 -1.93
C LYS A 150 7.81 -12.89 -2.92
N ASN A 151 8.48 -13.94 -2.44
CA ASN A 151 9.22 -14.87 -3.29
C ASN A 151 8.30 -15.59 -4.28
N TRP A 152 7.10 -15.97 -3.83
CA TRP A 152 6.09 -16.57 -4.68
C TRP A 152 5.58 -15.58 -5.74
N GLN A 153 5.30 -14.33 -5.35
CA GLN A 153 4.90 -13.26 -6.29
C GLN A 153 5.97 -12.98 -7.34
N ILE A 154 7.25 -12.95 -6.96
CA ILE A 154 8.37 -12.77 -7.90
C ILE A 154 8.41 -13.93 -8.89
N LYS A 155 8.35 -15.18 -8.39
CA LYS A 155 8.33 -16.39 -9.24
C LYS A 155 7.14 -16.41 -10.19
N GLU A 156 5.98 -15.94 -9.74
CA GLU A 156 4.78 -15.85 -10.57
C GLU A 156 4.89 -14.74 -11.62
N ALA A 157 5.38 -13.56 -11.22
CA ALA A 157 5.63 -12.44 -12.15
C ALA A 157 6.66 -12.83 -13.22
N GLU A 158 7.71 -13.58 -12.87
CA GLU A 158 8.67 -14.13 -13.83
C GLU A 158 8.05 -15.16 -14.77
N LYS A 159 7.20 -16.08 -14.26
CA LYS A 159 6.44 -17.01 -15.10
C LYS A 159 5.51 -16.28 -16.06
N ASN A 160 4.76 -15.29 -15.58
CA ASN A 160 3.86 -14.49 -16.40
C ASN A 160 4.62 -13.62 -17.42
N ARG A 161 5.82 -13.13 -17.08
CA ARG A 161 6.69 -12.41 -18.01
C ARG A 161 7.24 -13.33 -19.10
N LYS A 162 7.55 -14.59 -18.77
CA LYS A 162 7.92 -15.63 -19.76
C LYS A 162 6.76 -16.02 -20.66
N LEU A 163 5.52 -15.99 -20.14
CA LEU A 163 4.30 -16.30 -20.90
C LEU A 163 3.83 -15.15 -21.81
N LYS A 164 4.28 -13.91 -21.59
CA LYS A 164 4.15 -12.83 -22.58
C LYS A 164 5.15 -13.08 -23.71
N MET A 165 4.82 -14.06 -24.55
CA MET A 165 5.57 -14.40 -25.76
C MET A 165 5.89 -13.13 -26.54
N THR A 166 7.14 -13.03 -26.97
CA THR A 166 7.54 -11.98 -27.90
C THR A 166 6.89 -12.23 -29.27
N SER A 167 6.63 -11.18 -30.06
CA SER A 167 5.98 -11.30 -31.39
C SER A 167 6.70 -12.28 -32.33
N LYS A 168 7.97 -12.58 -32.06
CA LYS A 168 8.79 -13.54 -32.80
C LYS A 168 8.48 -15.00 -32.44
N GLU A 169 8.16 -15.30 -31.17
CA GLU A 169 7.75 -16.63 -30.73
C GLU A 169 6.31 -16.98 -31.14
N TRP A 170 5.46 -15.96 -31.34
CA TRP A 170 4.11 -16.15 -31.91
C TRP A 170 4.15 -16.59 -33.38
N LEU A 171 5.11 -16.11 -34.17
CA LEU A 171 5.24 -16.44 -35.59
C LEU A 171 5.51 -17.94 -35.81
N ASP A 172 6.19 -18.58 -34.85
CA ASP A 172 6.60 -20.00 -34.88
C ASP A 172 5.65 -20.92 -34.09
N HIS A 173 4.58 -20.39 -33.48
CA HIS A 173 3.68 -21.18 -32.64
C HIS A 173 2.71 -22.01 -33.51
N PRO A 174 2.53 -23.33 -33.26
CA PRO A 174 1.66 -24.20 -34.07
C PRO A 174 0.19 -23.75 -34.10
N ASP A 175 -0.25 -23.03 -33.06
CA ASP A 175 -1.61 -22.46 -32.99
C ASP A 175 -1.88 -21.37 -34.03
N ARG A 176 -0.82 -20.74 -34.59
CA ARG A 176 -0.96 -19.82 -35.72
C ARG A 176 -1.53 -20.53 -36.94
N TYR A 177 -1.04 -21.74 -37.22
CA TYR A 177 -1.49 -22.55 -38.35
C TYR A 177 -2.95 -22.99 -38.17
N LEU A 178 -3.37 -23.28 -36.91
CA LEU A 178 -4.76 -23.58 -36.57
C LEU A 178 -5.70 -22.38 -36.76
N LEU A 179 -5.25 -21.16 -36.43
CA LEU A 179 -6.00 -19.92 -36.65
C LEU A 179 -6.12 -19.55 -38.14
N GLU A 180 -5.09 -19.85 -38.93
CA GLU A 180 -5.05 -19.64 -40.37
C GLU A 180 -6.01 -20.59 -41.11
N LEU A 181 -6.07 -21.86 -40.69
CA LEU A 181 -7.06 -22.85 -41.16
C LEU A 181 -8.50 -22.51 -40.73
N ALA A 182 -8.67 -21.81 -39.60
CA ALA A 182 -9.97 -21.33 -39.11
C ALA A 182 -10.45 -20.01 -39.76
N GLY A 183 -9.71 -19.47 -40.75
CA GLY A 183 -10.20 -18.43 -41.66
C GLY A 183 -10.18 -16.99 -41.15
N ARG A 184 -9.46 -16.67 -40.06
CA ARG A 184 -9.29 -15.26 -39.64
C ARG A 184 -8.12 -14.60 -40.38
N GLN A 185 -8.43 -13.78 -41.38
CA GLN A 185 -7.46 -12.89 -42.02
C GLN A 185 -6.94 -11.86 -41.00
N THR A 186 -5.66 -11.94 -40.65
CA THR A 186 -4.96 -10.85 -39.97
C THR A 186 -4.54 -9.83 -41.02
N TYR A 187 -5.14 -8.63 -40.97
CA TYR A 187 -4.75 -7.50 -41.79
C TYR A 187 -3.27 -7.15 -41.58
N SER A 188 -2.45 -7.31 -42.63
CA SER A 188 -1.16 -6.62 -42.75
C SER A 188 -1.37 -5.35 -43.58
N THR A 189 -1.32 -4.19 -42.95
CA THR A 189 -1.13 -2.93 -43.68
C THR A 189 0.37 -2.69 -43.90
N SER A 190 0.73 -2.76 -45.18
CA SER A 190 1.93 -2.25 -45.88
C SER A 190 3.27 -2.91 -45.59
#